data_AF-A0A3C1MYG4-F1
#
_entry.id   AF-A0A3C1MYG4-F1
#
_cell.length_a   1.000
_cell.length_b   1.000
_cell.length_c   1.000
_cell.angle_alpha   90.00
_cell.angle_beta   90.00
_cell.angle_gamma   90.00
#
_symmetry.space_group_name_H-M   'P 1'
#
loop_
_entity.id
_entity.type
_entity.pdbx_description
1 polymer ?
#
loop_
_entity_poly.entity_id
_entity_poly.type
_entity_poly.pdbx_seq_one_letter_code
_entity_poly.pdbx_strand_id
1 'polypeptide(L)' 'MNTIDQYPLDELKLVYLTLHAALPDTPDLMDSALLQDVQTRLQKAAKGDGVDVSHHAQWATWLNNGVVRLQLK' A
#
# COMPACT_ATOMS: atom_id res chain seq x y z
N MET A 1 -6.27 -17.60 12.69
CA MET A 1 -6.05 -16.74 11.50
C MET A 1 -5.79 -15.34 12.02
N ASN A 2 -4.72 -14.67 11.56
CA ASN A 2 -4.42 -13.32 12.01
C ASN A 2 -5.28 -12.29 11.28
N THR A 3 -5.67 -11.22 11.96
CA THR A 3 -6.29 -10.06 11.31
C THR A 3 -5.23 -9.22 10.62
N ILE A 4 -5.64 -8.42 9.63
CA ILE A 4 -4.71 -7.62 8.83
C ILE A 4 -3.84 -6.68 9.68
N ASP A 5 -4.36 -6.24 10.83
CA ASP A 5 -3.69 -5.34 11.76
C ASP A 5 -2.51 -5.96 12.52
N GLN A 6 -2.42 -7.29 12.52
CA GLN A 6 -1.42 -8.06 13.26
C GLN A 6 -0.15 -8.33 12.43
N TYR A 7 -0.17 -8.05 11.13
CA TYR A 7 1.00 -8.20 10.28
C TYR A 7 1.91 -6.96 10.39
N PRO A 8 3.24 -7.12 10.26
CA PRO A 8 4.17 -6.01 10.20
C PRO A 8 3.81 -5.03 9.08
N LEU A 9 3.93 -3.74 9.36
CA LEU A 9 3.54 -2.69 8.41
C LEU A 9 4.36 -2.76 7.12
N ASP A 10 5.65 -3.08 7.22
CA ASP A 10 6.53 -3.21 6.06
C ASP A 10 6.13 -4.37 5.13
N GLU A 11 5.64 -5.48 5.69
CA GLU A 11 5.11 -6.59 4.89
C GLU A 11 3.83 -6.17 4.17
N LEU A 12 2.92 -5.47 4.87
CA LEU A 12 1.70 -4.95 4.25
C LEU A 12 2.00 -3.95 3.12
N LYS A 13 3.00 -3.08 3.29
CA LYS A 13 3.45 -2.15 2.25
C LYS A 13 3.97 -2.92 1.02
N LEU A 14 4.79 -3.95 1.22
CA LEU A 14 5.31 -4.79 0.14
C LEU A 14 4.19 -5.50 -0.62
N VAL A 15 3.26 -6.13 0.10
CA VAL A 15 2.11 -6.82 -0.50
C VAL A 15 1.25 -5.84 -1.30
N TYR A 16 0.93 -4.68 -0.71
CA TYR A 16 0.16 -3.64 -1.41
C TYR A 16 0.85 -3.19 -2.70
N LEU A 17 2.14 -2.85 -2.65
CA LEU A 17 2.89 -2.40 -3.82
C LEU A 17 2.93 -3.48 -4.91
N THR A 18 3.08 -4.75 -4.52
CA THR A 18 3.11 -5.88 -5.46
C THR A 18 1.75 -6.05 -6.14
N LEU A 19 0.66 -6.08 -5.38
CA LEU A 19 -0.69 -6.23 -5.93
C LEU A 19 -1.12 -5.02 -6.76
N HIS A 20 -0.81 -3.82 -6.29
CA HIS A 20 -1.12 -2.59 -7.00
C HIS A 20 -0.35 -2.47 -8.32
N ALA A 21 0.90 -2.94 -8.38
CA ALA A 21 1.68 -2.98 -9.62
C ALA A 21 1.12 -3.98 -10.65
N ALA A 22 0.41 -5.01 -10.20
CA ALA A 22 -0.23 -6.01 -11.07
C ALA A 22 -1.60 -5.58 -11.63
N LEU A 23 -2.18 -4.45 -11.16
CA LEU A 23 -3.48 -3.96 -11.61
C LEU A 23 -3.64 -3.82 -13.13
N PRO A 24 -2.64 -3.33 -13.90
CA PRO A 24 -2.77 -3.22 -15.35
C PRO A 24 -3.00 -4.57 -16.05
N ASP A 25 -2.43 -5.64 -15.51
CA ASP A 25 -2.51 -7.00 -16.06
C ASP A 25 -3.60 -7.85 -15.40
N THR A 26 -4.12 -7.42 -14.25
CA THR A 26 -5.15 -8.13 -13.47
C THR A 26 -6.17 -7.13 -12.90
N PRO A 27 -7.08 -6.59 -13.74
CA PRO A 27 -8.03 -5.56 -13.33
C PRO A 27 -8.99 -6.01 -12.24
N ASP A 28 -9.30 -7.31 -12.14
CA ASP A 28 -10.15 -7.89 -11.08
C ASP A 28 -9.61 -7.63 -9.67
N LEU A 29 -8.32 -7.32 -9.52
CA LEU A 29 -7.75 -6.90 -8.24
C LEU A 29 -8.34 -5.58 -7.73
N MET A 30 -8.89 -4.72 -8.61
CA MET A 30 -9.58 -3.48 -8.20
C MET A 30 -10.77 -3.75 -7.28
N ASP A 31 -11.46 -4.88 -7.48
CA ASP A 31 -12.63 -5.30 -6.71
C ASP A 31 -12.25 -6.23 -5.54
N SER A 32 -10.96 -6.46 -5.31
CA SER A 32 -10.48 -7.34 -4.24
C SER A 32 -10.69 -6.72 -2.87
N ALA A 33 -11.59 -7.31 -2.08
CA ALA A 33 -11.83 -6.92 -0.69
C ALA A 33 -10.53 -6.94 0.15
N LEU A 34 -9.65 -7.93 -0.08
CA LEU A 34 -8.36 -8.01 0.60
C LEU A 34 -7.46 -6.81 0.26
N LEU A 35 -7.38 -6.42 -1.02
CA LEU A 35 -6.58 -5.27 -1.43
C LEU A 35 -7.12 -3.97 -0.80
N GLN A 36 -8.44 -3.83 -0.74
CA GLN A 36 -9.11 -2.70 -0.11
C GLN A 36 -8.84 -2.64 1.41
N ASP A 37 -8.84 -3.78 2.09
CA ASP A 37 -8.51 -3.87 3.51
C ASP A 37 -7.04 -3.48 3.76
N VAL A 38 -6.11 -4.00 2.95
CA VAL A 38 -4.67 -3.63 3.03
C VAL A 38 -4.52 -2.13 2.84
N GLN A 39 -5.11 -1.56 1.79
CA GLN A 39 -5.05 -0.13 1.51
C GLN A 39 -5.60 0.70 2.66
N THR A 40 -6.77 0.34 3.20
CA THR A 40 -7.40 1.04 4.33
C THR A 40 -6.49 1.05 5.56
N ARG A 41 -5.88 -0.09 5.88
CA ARG A 41 -4.95 -0.23 7.00
C ARG A 41 -3.71 0.63 6.82
N LEU A 42 -3.11 0.62 5.63
CA LEU A 42 -1.91 1.41 5.33
C LEU A 42 -2.22 2.91 5.35
N GLN A 43 -3.35 3.34 4.79
CA GLN A 43 -3.76 4.74 4.81
C GLN A 43 -4.02 5.23 6.24
N LYS A 44 -4.60 4.40 7.11
CA LYS A 44 -4.78 4.72 8.53
C LYS A 44 -3.43 4.93 9.24
N ALA A 45 -2.45 4.05 8.99
CA ALA A 45 -1.11 4.21 9.55
C ALA A 45 -0.41 5.46 9.04
N ALA A 46 -0.40 5.69 7.73
CA ALA A 46 0.24 6.86 7.14
C ALA A 46 -0.35 8.18 7.64
N LYS A 47 -1.68 8.26 7.79
CA LYS A 47 -2.33 9.41 8.44
C LYS A 47 -1.87 9.60 9.89
N GLY A 48 -1.65 8.50 10.63
CA GLY A 48 -1.06 8.53 11.96
C GLY A 48 0.36 9.10 11.99
N ASP A 49 1.11 8.89 10.91
CA ASP A 49 2.46 9.46 10.70
C ASP A 49 2.43 10.89 10.09
N GLY A 50 1.25 11.50 9.96
CA GLY A 50 1.09 12.85 9.40
C GLY A 50 1.19 12.95 7.89
N VAL A 51 1.15 11.82 7.18
CA VAL A 51 1.23 11.77 5.71
C VAL A 51 -0.14 12.08 5.10
N ASP A 52 -0.17 13.02 4.15
CA ASP A 52 -1.34 13.22 3.32
C ASP A 52 -1.44 12.13 2.24
N VAL A 53 -2.31 11.14 2.50
CA VAL A 53 -2.54 10.01 1.59
C VAL A 53 -3.26 10.40 0.29
N SER A 54 -3.85 11.60 0.21
CA SER A 54 -4.43 12.12 -1.04
C SER A 54 -3.35 12.68 -1.97
N HIS A 55 -2.19 13.05 -1.41
CA HIS A 55 -1.05 13.52 -2.18
C HIS A 55 -0.17 12.34 -2.63
N HIS A 56 -0.27 11.98 -3.91
CA HIS A 56 0.37 10.77 -4.46
C HIS A 56 1.87 10.67 -4.14
N ALA A 57 2.63 11.77 -4.21
CA ALA A 57 4.07 11.74 -3.94
C ALA A 57 4.40 11.45 -2.47
N GLN A 58 3.60 11.99 -1.53
CA GLN A 58 3.77 11.72 -0.10
C GLN A 58 3.40 10.27 0.22
N TRP A 59 2.29 9.79 -0.34
CA TRP A 59 1.86 8.40 -0.23
C TRP A 59 2.92 7.41 -0.76
N ALA A 60 3.41 7.64 -1.97
CA ALA A 60 4.42 6.79 -2.60
C ALA A 60 5.74 6.79 -1.80
N THR A 61 6.17 7.94 -1.28
CA THR A 61 7.38 8.04 -0.45
C THR A 61 7.22 7.23 0.84
N TRP A 62 6.08 7.35 1.51
CA TRP A 62 5.82 6.62 2.75
C TRP A 62 5.70 5.10 2.53
N LEU A 63 5.07 4.66 1.44
CA LEU A 63 4.98 3.25 1.06
C LEU A 63 6.35 2.61 0.80
N ASN A 64 7.30 3.38 0.26
CA ASN A 64 8.65 2.90 0.01
C ASN A 64 9.62 3.19 1.17
N ASN A 65 9.11 3.44 2.38
CA ASN A 65 9.91 3.70 3.58
C ASN A 65 10.93 4.85 3.41
N GLY A 66 10.52 5.91 2.69
CA GLY A 66 11.37 7.08 2.42
C GLY A 66 12.39 6.87 1.29
N VAL A 67 12.46 5.67 0.70
CA VAL A 67 13.33 5.39 -0.44
C VAL A 67 12.54 5.62 -1.72
N VAL A 68 13.01 6.49 -2.62
CA VAL A 68 12.43 6.55 -3.96
C VAL A 68 12.88 5.30 -4.72
N ARG A 69 12.03 4.28 -4.80
CA ARG A 69 12.26 3.15 -5.72
C ARG A 69 11.86 3.61 -7.11
N LEU A 70 12.85 3.86 -7.96
CA LEU A 70 12.65 3.97 -9.40
C LEU A 70 12.04 2.65 -9.87
N GLN A 71 10.78 2.67 -10.31
CA GLN A 71 10.24 1.55 -11.07
C GLN A 71 11.01 1.50 -12.39
N LEU A 72 11.92 0.54 -12.49
CA LEU A 72 12.50 0.16 -13.77
C LEU A 72 11.34 -0.29 -14.65
N LYS A 73 11.13 0.45 -15.75
CA LYS A 73 10.15 0.16 -16.79
C LYS A 73 10.40 -1.20 -17.41
#